data_AF-A0AAD6ZJL1-F1
#
_entry.id   AF-A0AAD6ZJL1-F1
#
_cell.length_a   1.000
_cell.length_b   1.000
_cell.length_c   1.000
_cell.angle_alpha   90.00
_cell.angle_beta   90.00
_cell.angle_gamma   90.00
#
_symmetry.space_group_name_H-M   'P 1'
#
loop_
_entity.id
_entity.type
_entity.pdbx_description
1 polymer ?
#
loop_
_entity_poly.entity_id
_entity_poly.type
_entity_poly.pdbx_seq_one_letter_code
_entity_poly.pdbx_strand_id
1 'polypeptide(L)' 'NAAWAPAHTPVGIFVGGTSGIRQGIAEAFARHTHGHAHIVLVGRNEAAARAILARIPVSDESYAREFVHCDLSLIVNLNA' A
#
# COMPACT_ATOMS: atom_id res chain seq x y z
N ASN A 1 -7.28 -10.85 16.29
CA ASN A 1 -6.38 -11.79 15.58
C ASN A 1 -4.95 -11.40 15.94
N ALA A 2 -4.46 -11.82 17.12
CA ALA A 2 -3.25 -11.27 17.74
C ALA A 2 -1.99 -12.12 17.50
N ALA A 3 -2.12 -13.28 16.85
CA ALA A 3 -1.04 -14.24 16.62
C ALA A 3 -0.53 -14.25 15.17
N TRP A 4 -0.83 -13.21 14.38
CA TRP A 4 -0.38 -13.13 12.98
C TRP A 4 1.11 -12.77 12.93
N ALA A 5 1.96 -13.80 12.88
CA ALA A 5 3.40 -13.72 12.68
C ALA A 5 3.77 -14.58 11.45
N PRO A 6 3.60 -14.06 10.23
CA PRO A 6 3.95 -14.80 9.03
C PRO A 6 5.46 -15.04 8.98
N ALA A 7 5.88 -16.23 8.52
CA ALA A 7 7.30 -16.58 8.35
C ALA A 7 8.01 -15.72 7.28
N HIS A 8 7.24 -14.97 6.49
CA HIS A 8 7.70 -14.11 5.41
C HIS A 8 7.15 -12.71 5.59
N THR A 9 7.91 -11.70 5.15
CA THR A 9 7.45 -10.33 5.15
C THR A 9 6.21 -10.17 4.25
N PRO A 10 5.07 -9.75 4.79
CA PRO A 10 3.86 -9.59 3.99
C PRO A 10 4.00 -8.42 3.01
N VAL A 11 3.53 -8.62 1.78
CA VAL A 11 3.53 -7.60 0.71
C VAL A 11 2.08 -7.25 0.35
N GLY A 12 1.73 -5.96 0.39
CA GLY A 12 0.42 -5.44 0.03
C GLY A 12 0.51 -4.46 -1.15
N ILE A 13 -0.13 -4.81 -2.26
CA ILE A 13 -0.21 -3.95 -3.46
C ILE A 13 -1.61 -3.37 -3.56
N PHE A 14 -1.72 -2.04 -3.55
CA PHE A 14 -3.00 -1.33 -3.56
C PHE A 14 -3.11 -0.42 -4.79
N VAL A 15 -3.84 -0.88 -5.80
CA VAL A 15 -4.05 -0.17 -7.06
C VAL A 15 -5.21 0.80 -6.96
N GLY A 16 -5.03 2.10 -7.18
CA GLY A 16 -6.05 3.12 -6.91
C GLY A 16 -6.32 3.29 -5.41
N GLY A 17 -5.29 3.10 -4.58
CA GLY A 17 -5.37 3.17 -3.11
C GLY A 17 -5.34 4.59 -2.54
N THR A 18 -5.43 5.62 -3.38
CA THR A 18 -5.27 7.03 -2.97
C THR A 18 -6.55 7.65 -2.41
N SER A 19 -7.67 6.93 -2.39
CA SER A 19 -8.94 7.39 -1.81
C SER A 19 -9.89 6.22 -1.49
N GLY A 20 -10.93 6.53 -0.70
CA GLY A 20 -12.06 5.64 -0.44
C GLY A 20 -11.68 4.37 0.34
N ILE A 21 -12.35 3.26 0.02
CA ILE A 21 -12.22 1.98 0.73
C ILE A 21 -10.77 1.49 0.69
N ARG A 22 -10.11 1.60 -0.46
CA ARG A 22 -8.78 1.03 -0.66
C ARG A 22 -7.69 1.77 0.12
N GLN A 23 -7.85 3.08 0.33
CA GLN A 23 -7.02 3.82 1.29
C GLN A 23 -7.19 3.26 2.70
N GLY A 24 -8.45 3.08 3.14
CA GLY A 24 -8.75 2.52 4.47
C GLY A 24 -8.18 1.12 4.66
N ILE A 25 -8.19 0.29 3.61
CA ILE A 25 -7.57 -1.05 3.62
C ILE A 25 -6.05 -0.93 3.75
N ALA A 26 -5.39 -0.06 3.00
CA ALA A 26 -3.93 0.12 3.11
C ALA A 26 -3.52 0.57 4.52
N GLU A 27 -4.27 1.51 5.11
CA GLU A 27 -4.05 1.97 6.49
C GLU A 27 -4.37 0.89 7.54
N ALA A 28 -5.41 0.08 7.33
CA ALA A 28 -5.74 -1.05 8.21
C ALA A 28 -4.69 -2.16 8.13
N PHE A 29 -4.23 -2.47 6.92
CA PHE A 29 -3.16 -3.43 6.67
C PHE A 29 -1.87 -3.00 7.38
N ALA A 30 -1.46 -1.76 7.17
CA ALA A 30 -0.31 -1.16 7.82
C ALA A 30 -0.38 -1.20 9.36
N ARG A 31 -1.56 -0.93 9.94
CA ARG A 31 -1.78 -1.04 11.38
C ARG A 31 -1.72 -2.48 11.86
N HIS A 32 -2.30 -3.42 11.11
CA HIS A 32 -2.33 -4.83 11.48
C HIS A 32 -0.95 -5.49 11.41
N THR A 33 -0.13 -5.07 10.44
CA THR A 33 1.26 -5.50 10.31
C THR A 33 2.21 -4.69 11.20
N HIS A 34 1.70 -3.72 11.98
CA HIS A 34 2.48 -2.80 12.80
C HIS A 34 3.62 -2.11 12.00
N GLY A 35 3.42 -1.86 10.71
CA GLY A 35 4.43 -1.30 9.81
C GLY A 35 5.44 -2.31 9.24
N HIS A 36 5.43 -3.57 9.69
CA HIS A 36 6.30 -4.67 9.23
C HIS A 36 5.80 -5.31 7.93
N ALA A 37 5.58 -4.49 6.90
CA ALA A 37 5.10 -4.98 5.61
C ALA A 37 5.61 -4.12 4.45
N HIS A 38 5.83 -4.76 3.31
CA HIS A 38 6.07 -4.04 2.07
C HIS A 38 4.74 -3.53 1.52
N ILE A 39 4.63 -2.21 1.33
CA ILE A 39 3.38 -1.59 0.87
C ILE A 39 3.65 -0.84 -0.41
N VAL A 40 2.97 -1.23 -1.48
CA VAL A 40 3.04 -0.58 -2.78
C VAL A 40 1.71 0.08 -3.09
N LEU A 41 1.69 1.41 -3.18
CA LEU A 41 0.54 2.17 -3.64
C LEU A 41 0.70 2.45 -5.13
N VAL A 42 -0.30 2.14 -5.93
CA VAL A 42 -0.29 2.41 -7.37
C VAL A 42 -1.41 3.40 -7.68
N GLY A 43 -1.14 4.46 -8.45
CA GLY A 43 -2.20 5.37 -8.88
C GLY A 43 -1.73 6.66 -9.54
N ARG A 44 -2.67 7.57 -9.80
CA ARG A 44 -2.41 8.85 -10.48
C ARG A 44 -2.01 9.98 -9.54
N ASN A 45 -2.43 9.91 -8.27
CA ASN A 45 -2.22 11.00 -7.32
C ASN A 45 -1.08 10.66 -6.36
N GLU A 46 0.13 11.07 -6.74
CA GLU A 46 1.34 10.89 -5.93
C GLU A 46 1.26 11.62 -4.59
N ALA A 47 0.73 12.84 -4.56
CA ALA A 47 0.63 13.62 -3.33
C ALA A 47 -0.25 12.92 -2.30
N ALA A 48 -1.41 12.38 -2.72
CA ALA A 48 -2.29 11.61 -1.86
C ALA A 48 -1.62 10.30 -1.39
N ALA A 49 -0.91 9.60 -2.28
CA ALA A 49 -0.18 8.39 -1.91
C ALA A 49 0.91 8.66 -0.88
N ARG A 50 1.72 9.71 -1.08
CA ARG A 50 2.75 10.13 -0.13
C ARG A 50 2.16 10.51 1.23
N ALA A 51 1.03 11.22 1.25
CA ALA A 51 0.33 11.55 2.49
C ALA A 51 -0.16 10.29 3.24
N ILE A 52 -0.64 9.27 2.51
CA ILE A 52 -1.03 7.99 3.11
C ILE A 52 0.19 7.23 3.64
N LEU A 53 1.26 7.13 2.86
CA LEU A 53 2.50 6.45 3.27
C LEU A 53 3.13 7.11 4.50
N ALA A 54 3.05 8.43 4.62
CA ALA A 54 3.54 9.18 5.78
C ALA A 54 2.73 8.91 7.07
N ARG A 55 1.45 8.52 6.96
CA ARG A 55 0.60 8.17 8.12
C ARG A 55 0.87 6.76 8.65
N ILE A 56 1.60 5.94 7.90
CA ILE A 56 1.94 4.58 8.31
C ILE A 56 3.11 4.64 9.29
N PRO A 57 2.98 4.08 10.52
CA PRO A 57 4.05 4.07 11.50
C PRO A 57 5.31 3.40 10.93
N VAL A 58 6.45 4.08 10.98
CA VAL A 58 7.76 3.56 10.53
C VAL A 58 8.27 2.62 11.61
N SER A 59 8.30 1.32 11.34
CA SER A 59 8.79 0.32 12.29
C SER A 59 10.20 -0.17 11.97
N ASP A 60 10.67 -0.03 10.73
CA ASP A 60 12.03 -0.44 10.32
C ASP A 60 12.34 0.02 8.89
N GLU A 61 13.60 0.37 8.58
CA GLU A 61 14.06 0.64 7.20
C GLU A 61 14.02 -0.60 6.31
N SER A 62 13.86 -1.79 6.91
CA SER A 62 13.81 -3.08 6.22
C SER A 62 12.53 -3.26 5.38
N TYR A 63 11.50 -2.44 5.58
CA TYR A 63 10.19 -2.58 4.90
C TYR A 63 9.96 -1.48 3.88
N ALA A 64 10.13 -1.83 2.60
CA ALA A 64 9.89 -0.94 1.46
C ALA A 64 8.44 -0.40 1.40
N ARG A 65 8.34 0.92 1.18
CA ARG A 65 7.08 1.65 0.97
C ARG A 65 7.21 2.42 -0.32
N GLU A 66 6.48 1.99 -1.32
CA GLU A 66 6.65 2.47 -2.67
C GLU A 66 5.37 3.06 -3.20
N PHE A 67 5.52 4.14 -3.95
CA PHE A 67 4.46 4.65 -4.79
C PHE A 67 4.86 4.47 -6.25
N VAL A 68 4.01 3.81 -7.01
CA VAL A 68 4.14 3.66 -8.45
C VAL A 68 3.11 4.56 -9.11
N HIS A 69 3.58 5.63 -9.75
CA HIS A 69 2.71 6.46 -10.56
C HIS A 69 2.25 5.65 -11.78
N CYS A 70 0.95 5.39 -11.88
CA CYS A 70 0.35 4.68 -12.98
C CYS A 70 -1.02 5.26 -13.28
N ASP A 71 -1.21 5.69 -14.52
CA ASP A 71 -2.54 5.98 -15.04
C ASP A 71 -3.15 4.72 -15.64
N LEU A 72 -4.06 4.10 -14.88
CA LEU A 72 -4.75 2.88 -15.29
C LEU A 72 -5.68 3.11 -16.50
N SER A 73 -6.02 4.37 -16.83
CA SER A 73 -6.79 4.68 -18.04
C SER A 73 -5.95 4.55 -19.32
N LEU A 74 -4.62 4.61 -19.20
CA LEU A 74 -3.67 4.35 -20.28
C LEU A 74 -3.36 2.85 -20.44
N ILE A 75 -3.88 2.00 -19.55
CA ILE A 75 -3.92 0.55 -19.76
C ILE A 75 -5.07 0.28 -20.75
N VAL A 76 -4.85 0.72 -21.98
CA VAL A 76 -5.66 0.31 -23.12
C VAL A 76 -5.28 -1.14 -23.36
N ASN A 77 -6.23 -2.05 -23.11
CA ASN A 77 -6.17 -3.46 -23.48
C ASN A 77 -5.47 -4.43 -22.52
N LEU A 78 -5.95 -4.53 -21.27
CA LEU A 78 -5.94 -5.83 -20.59
C LEU A 78 -7.24 -6.56 -20.95
N ASN A 79 -7.24 -7.26 -22.08
CA ASN A 79 -8.31 -8.22 -22.36
C ASN A 79 -8.31 -9.27 -21.25
N ALA A 80 -9.51 -9.50 -20.70
CA ALA A 80 -9.81 -10.46 -19.64
C ALA A 80 -9.65 -11.92 -20.09
#